data_AF-B9RZ90-F1
#
_entry.id   AF-B9RZ90-F1
#
_cell.length_a   1.000
_cell.length_b   1.000
_cell.length_c   1.000
_cell.angle_alpha   90.00
_cell.angle_beta   90.00
_cell.angle_gamma   90.00
#
_symmetry.space_group_name_H-M   'P 1'
#
loop_
_entity.id
_entity.type
_entity.pdbx_description
1 polymer ?
#
loop_
_entity_poly.entity_id
_entity_poly.type
_entity_poly.pdbx_seq_one_letter_code
_entity_poly.pdbx_strand_id
1 'polypeptide(L)'
;MIESKEGEAMEVENKQQADDVEDGPPSGWQSIPLPLPLPQPSPPPPPSSEMAQMVCGSCRTLLSYPRGARHVQCSSCQMVNFVLEAHEVGQVNCGKCEILLMYPYPASSVRCSSCCSVTEIGAHNKRPPWSVIQGHPPNPIH
;
A
#
# COMPACT_ATOMS: atom_id res chain seq x y z
N MET A 1 -48.32 49.75 -1.93
CA MET A 1 -47.59 50.23 -3.11
C MET A 1 -46.56 51.22 -2.59
N ILE A 2 -45.27 50.86 -2.63
CA ILE A 2 -44.17 51.75 -2.28
C ILE A 2 -43.24 51.68 -3.49
N GLU A 3 -43.16 52.80 -4.22
CA GLU A 3 -42.27 53.01 -5.35
C GLU A 3 -40.81 53.03 -4.87
N SER A 4 -39.93 52.40 -5.65
CA SER A 4 -38.50 52.71 -5.66
C SER A 4 -38.10 52.73 -7.12
N LYS A 5 -37.66 53.90 -7.55
CA LYS A 5 -37.38 54.26 -8.93
C LYS A 5 -35.87 54.37 -9.09
N GLU A 6 -35.42 54.04 -10.31
CA GLU A 6 -34.23 54.50 -11.04
C GLU A 6 -32.86 54.34 -10.36
N GLY A 7 -31.83 53.68 -10.92
CA GLY A 7 -31.56 53.16 -12.26
C GLY A 7 -30.02 53.15 -12.43
N GLU A 8 -29.46 52.23 -13.20
CA GLU A 8 -28.31 52.51 -14.06
C GLU A 8 -28.15 51.40 -15.10
N ALA A 9 -27.50 51.75 -16.20
CA ALA A 9 -27.82 51.36 -17.56
C ALA A 9 -27.19 50.04 -18.04
N MET A 10 -27.86 49.53 -19.07
CA MET A 10 -27.43 48.47 -19.96
C MET A 10 -26.46 49.04 -21.03
N GLU A 11 -25.68 48.12 -21.61
CA GLU A 11 -25.09 48.13 -22.95
C GLU A 11 -23.57 48.33 -23.14
N VAL A 12 -22.92 47.15 -23.26
CA VAL A 12 -22.03 46.63 -24.33
C VAL A 12 -21.01 47.55 -25.02
N GLU A 13 -19.77 47.07 -25.14
CA GLU A 13 -19.14 46.58 -26.39
C GLU A 13 -17.60 46.48 -26.22
N ASN A 14 -17.08 45.25 -26.05
CA ASN A 14 -16.25 44.50 -27.01
C ASN A 14 -14.79 44.99 -27.19
N LYS A 15 -13.86 44.15 -26.74
CA LYS A 15 -12.65 43.86 -27.51
C LYS A 15 -12.18 42.44 -27.17
N GLN A 16 -12.38 41.53 -28.14
CA GLN A 16 -11.46 40.50 -28.65
C GLN A 16 -10.39 39.94 -27.66
N GLN A 17 -10.10 38.65 -27.57
CA GLN A 17 -10.16 37.53 -28.52
C GLN A 17 -9.51 36.33 -27.81
N ALA A 18 -10.04 35.13 -28.08
CA ALA A 18 -9.40 33.81 -28.04
C ALA A 18 -8.23 33.56 -27.06
N ASP A 19 -8.47 32.67 -26.11
CA ASP A 19 -7.71 31.42 -26.05
C ASP A 19 -8.59 30.37 -25.35
N ASP A 20 -9.52 29.81 -26.11
CA ASP A 20 -10.09 28.50 -25.78
C ASP A 20 -9.00 27.48 -26.09
N VAL A 21 -8.00 27.39 -25.20
CA VAL A 21 -7.08 26.26 -25.17
C VAL A 21 -7.79 25.20 -24.34
N GLU A 22 -8.56 24.38 -25.06
CA GLU A 22 -8.68 22.96 -24.80
C GLU A 22 -7.41 22.48 -24.07
N ASP A 23 -7.51 22.22 -22.76
CA ASP A 23 -6.50 21.50 -21.98
C ASP A 23 -6.54 20.03 -22.41
N GLY A 24 -6.27 19.81 -23.69
CA GLY A 24 -5.89 18.53 -24.24
C GLY A 24 -4.54 18.14 -23.64
N PRO A 25 -4.30 16.83 -23.45
CA PRO A 25 -3.07 16.35 -22.84
C PRO A 25 -1.85 16.91 -23.59
N PRO A 26 -0.80 17.34 -22.88
CA PRO A 26 0.29 18.12 -23.48
C PRO A 26 0.91 17.42 -24.70
N SER A 27 1.25 18.23 -25.72
CA SER A 27 1.89 17.82 -26.97
C SER A 27 3.27 17.18 -26.71
N GLY A 28 3.23 15.88 -26.42
CA GLY A 28 4.36 15.06 -25.97
C GLY A 28 3.93 13.64 -25.60
N TRP A 29 2.64 13.42 -25.30
CA TRP A 29 2.03 12.09 -25.16
C TRP A 29 1.64 11.48 -26.51
N GLN A 30 2.57 11.47 -27.47
CA GLN A 30 2.46 10.52 -28.56
C GLN A 30 2.49 9.12 -27.95
N SER A 31 1.38 8.38 -28.10
CA SER A 31 1.27 7.00 -27.63
C SER A 31 2.43 6.22 -28.20
N ILE A 32 3.38 5.88 -27.34
CA ILE A 32 4.48 4.99 -27.67
C ILE A 32 3.80 3.75 -28.27
N PRO A 33 4.12 3.35 -29.53
CA PRO A 33 3.65 2.08 -30.05
C PRO A 33 4.01 1.03 -28.99
N LEU A 34 3.01 0.33 -28.44
CA LEU A 34 3.25 -0.66 -27.40
C LEU A 34 4.44 -1.50 -27.88
N PRO A 35 5.52 -1.60 -27.09
CA PRO A 35 6.55 -2.56 -27.37
C PRO A 35 5.85 -3.90 -27.59
N LEU A 36 6.11 -4.54 -28.73
CA LEU A 36 5.74 -5.93 -28.97
C LEU A 36 5.95 -6.69 -27.66
N PRO A 37 5.01 -7.54 -27.22
CA PRO A 37 5.15 -8.26 -25.96
C PRO A 37 6.51 -8.96 -25.99
N LEU A 38 7.44 -8.44 -25.19
CA LEU A 38 8.68 -9.12 -24.91
C LEU A 38 8.27 -10.53 -24.49
N PRO A 39 8.93 -11.59 -24.97
CA PRO A 39 8.66 -12.94 -24.48
C PRO A 39 8.72 -12.87 -22.94
N GLN A 40 7.54 -13.00 -22.32
CA GLN A 40 7.42 -12.88 -20.87
C GLN A 40 8.38 -13.92 -20.29
N PRO A 41 9.30 -13.54 -19.38
CA PRO A 41 10.04 -14.54 -18.64
C PRO A 41 8.99 -15.45 -18.01
N SER A 42 9.04 -16.74 -18.37
CA SER A 42 8.20 -17.78 -17.76
C SER A 42 8.17 -17.58 -16.26
N PRO A 43 7.00 -17.68 -15.59
CA PRO A 43 6.95 -17.56 -14.14
C PRO A 43 8.03 -18.47 -13.56
N PRO A 44 8.88 -17.97 -12.63
CA PRO A 44 9.90 -18.80 -12.04
C PRO A 44 9.21 -20.06 -11.51
N PRO A 45 9.79 -21.26 -11.75
CA PRO A 45 9.24 -22.47 -11.16
C PRO A 45 9.01 -22.21 -9.67
N PRO A 46 7.89 -22.67 -9.10
CA PRO A 46 7.62 -22.45 -7.69
C PRO A 46 8.87 -22.85 -6.92
N PRO A 47 9.44 -21.97 -6.08
CA PRO A 47 10.69 -22.28 -5.42
C PRO A 47 10.44 -23.53 -4.58
N SER A 48 10.98 -24.66 -5.03
CA SER A 48 11.13 -25.88 -4.23
C SER A 48 12.15 -25.68 -3.11
N SER A 49 12.38 -24.43 -2.71
CA SER A 49 13.26 -24.07 -1.62
C SER A 49 12.47 -24.32 -0.35
N GLU A 50 12.73 -25.47 0.27
CA GLU A 50 12.30 -25.81 1.62
C GLU A 50 12.69 -24.74 2.65
N MET A 51 13.56 -23.79 2.28
CA MET A 51 14.01 -22.69 3.12
C MET A 51 13.28 -21.37 2.82
N ALA A 52 13.02 -20.61 3.87
CA ALA A 52 12.58 -19.22 3.86
C ALA A 52 13.59 -18.34 4.63
N GLN A 53 13.37 -17.03 4.62
CA GLN A 53 14.26 -16.07 5.26
C GLN A 53 13.49 -15.13 6.19
N MET A 54 14.14 -14.70 7.26
CA MET A 54 13.64 -13.67 8.17
C MET A 54 14.77 -12.82 8.72
N VAL A 55 14.43 -11.63 9.21
CA VAL A 55 15.36 -10.77 9.93
C VAL A 55 15.11 -10.93 11.43
N CYS A 56 16.17 -11.17 12.21
CA CYS A 56 16.06 -11.29 13.66
C CYS A 56 15.59 -9.97 14.28
N GLY A 57 14.59 -10.05 15.17
CA GLY A 57 13.99 -8.88 15.81
C GLY A 57 14.92 -8.12 16.76
N SER A 58 15.99 -8.75 17.28
CA SER A 58 16.96 -8.11 18.17
C SER A 58 18.20 -7.59 17.45
N CYS A 59 18.94 -8.48 16.80
CA CYS A 59 20.25 -8.15 16.23
C CYS A 59 20.20 -7.85 14.73
N ARG A 60 19.01 -7.90 14.10
CA ARG A 60 18.79 -7.65 12.66
C ARG A 60 19.56 -8.58 11.72
N THR A 61 20.10 -9.68 12.22
CA THR A 61 20.75 -10.70 11.39
C THR A 61 19.72 -11.39 10.49
N LEU A 62 20.05 -11.58 9.22
CA LEU A 62 19.27 -12.38 8.27
C LEU A 62 19.47 -13.87 8.57
N LEU A 63 18.37 -14.58 8.79
CA LEU A 63 18.33 -16.00 9.14
C LEU A 63 17.62 -16.77 8.03
N SER A 64 18.19 -17.89 7.62
CA SER A 64 17.52 -18.88 6.79
C SER A 64 16.93 -19.97 7.70
N TYR A 65 15.72 -20.42 7.40
CA TYR A 65 15.02 -21.42 8.21
C TYR A 65 14.10 -22.28 7.33
N PRO A 66 13.77 -23.51 7.73
CA PRO A 66 12.84 -24.35 6.97
C PRO A 66 11.42 -23.78 7.02
N ARG A 67 10.73 -23.76 5.88
CA ARG A 67 9.33 -23.34 5.77
C ARG A 67 8.46 -24.14 6.74
N GLY A 68 7.49 -23.47 7.37
CA GLY A 68 6.64 -24.05 8.41
C GLY A 68 7.25 -24.03 9.82
N ALA A 69 8.51 -23.63 10.00
CA ALA A 69 9.06 -23.39 11.34
C ALA A 69 8.31 -22.22 12.00
N ARG A 70 7.74 -22.45 13.20
CA ARG A 70 7.09 -21.41 14.00
C ARG A 70 8.07 -20.56 14.81
N HIS A 71 9.20 -21.15 15.15
CA HIS A 71 10.22 -20.54 15.99
C HIS A 71 11.59 -20.75 15.36
N VAL A 72 12.39 -19.69 15.30
CA VAL A 72 13.74 -19.73 14.74
C VAL A 72 14.70 -19.10 15.75
N GLN A 73 15.63 -19.89 16.25
CA GLN A 73 16.69 -19.37 17.12
C GLN A 73 17.74 -18.67 16.27
N CYS A 74 18.02 -17.41 16.60
CA CYS A 74 19.08 -16.65 15.95
C CYS A 74 20.45 -17.24 16.32
N SER A 75 21.24 -17.62 15.32
CA SER A 75 22.60 -18.14 15.54
C SER A 75 23.55 -17.08 16.12
N SER A 76 23.30 -15.80 15.88
CA SER A 76 24.17 -14.70 16.33
C SER A 76 23.92 -14.30 17.79
N CYS A 77 22.65 -14.12 18.19
CA CYS A 77 22.30 -13.60 19.53
C CYS A 77 21.49 -14.57 20.39
N GLN A 78 21.27 -15.80 19.93
CA GLN A 78 20.46 -16.85 20.57
C GLN A 78 18.99 -16.51 20.85
N MET A 79 18.48 -15.33 20.46
CA MET A 79 17.07 -14.98 20.57
C MET A 79 16.20 -15.94 19.75
N VAL A 80 15.14 -16.47 20.35
CA VAL A 80 14.09 -17.21 19.64
C VAL A 80 13.12 -16.21 19.02
N ASN A 81 13.03 -16.21 17.69
CA ASN A 81 12.13 -15.36 16.93
C ASN A 81 10.88 -16.15 16.55
N PHE A 82 9.72 -15.51 16.59
CA PHE A 82 8.47 -16.09 16.11
C PHE A 82 8.30 -15.78 14.63
N VAL A 83 8.04 -16.82 13.83
CA VAL A 83 7.76 -16.69 12.41
C VAL A 83 6.25 -16.59 12.22
N LEU A 84 5.84 -15.56 11.49
CA LEU A 84 4.47 -15.36 11.04
C LEU A 84 4.41 -15.54 9.53
N GLU A 85 3.48 -16.36 9.08
CA GLU A 85 3.18 -16.47 7.66
C GLU A 85 2.46 -15.21 7.16
N ALA A 86 2.51 -14.95 5.86
CA ALA A 86 1.92 -13.72 5.29
C ALA A 86 0.42 -13.54 5.57
N HIS A 87 -0.32 -14.63 5.82
CA HIS A 87 -1.73 -14.58 6.18
C HIS A 87 -1.98 -14.27 7.68
N GLU A 88 -0.96 -14.44 8.52
CA GLU A 88 -1.01 -14.20 9.96
C GLU A 88 -0.62 -12.77 10.34
N VAL A 89 -0.08 -12.01 9.39
CA VAL A 89 0.31 -10.61 9.59
C VAL A 89 -0.74 -9.68 9.00
N GLY A 90 -1.42 -8.96 9.88
CA GLY A 90 -2.31 -7.87 9.54
C GLY A 90 -1.57 -6.54 9.41
N GLN A 91 -2.21 -5.60 8.72
CA GLN A 91 -1.75 -4.23 8.58
C GLN A 91 -2.87 -3.25 8.92
N VAL A 92 -2.50 -2.16 9.60
CA VAL A 92 -3.42 -1.09 9.99
C VAL A 92 -2.72 0.26 9.96
N ASN A 93 -3.39 1.32 9.53
CA ASN A 93 -2.86 2.68 9.66
C ASN A 93 -3.14 3.23 11.06
N CYS A 94 -2.14 3.83 11.69
CA CYS A 94 -2.32 4.49 12.97
C CYS A 94 -3.29 5.68 12.85
N GLY A 95 -4.33 5.74 13.69
CA GLY A 95 -5.32 6.83 13.64
C GLY A 95 -4.81 8.21 14.03
N LYS A 96 -3.56 8.33 14.53
CA LYS A 96 -2.97 9.61 14.96
C LYS A 96 -1.87 10.13 14.03
N CYS A 97 -0.95 9.27 13.61
CA CYS A 97 0.18 9.66 12.77
C CYS A 97 0.21 8.98 11.40
N GLU A 98 -0.86 8.25 11.04
CA GLU A 98 -1.07 7.57 9.75
C GLU A 98 -0.01 6.53 9.34
N ILE A 99 0.99 6.28 10.19
CA ILE A 99 2.01 5.27 9.95
C ILE A 99 1.35 3.88 9.85
N LEU A 100 1.79 3.14 8.84
CA LEU A 100 1.43 1.73 8.65
C LEU A 100 2.07 0.86 9.74
N LEU A 101 1.23 0.16 10.47
CA LEU A 101 1.63 -0.78 11.53
C LEU A 101 1.33 -2.20 11.07
N MET A 102 2.23 -3.12 11.40
CA MET A 102 2.02 -4.56 11.25
C MET A 102 1.67 -5.15 12.61
N TYR A 103 0.75 -6.11 12.63
CA TYR A 103 0.31 -6.77 13.86
C TYR A 103 0.01 -8.26 13.59
N PRO A 104 0.14 -9.14 14.60
CA PRO A 104 -0.28 -10.53 14.48
C PRO A 104 -1.81 -10.64 14.57
N TYR A 105 -2.43 -11.36 13.63
CA TYR A 105 -3.85 -11.74 13.74
C TYR A 105 -4.04 -12.75 14.89
N PRO A 106 -5.13 -12.72 15.69
CA PRO A 106 -6.34 -11.90 15.61
C PRO A 106 -6.35 -10.69 16.56
N ALA A 107 -5.23 -9.99 16.76
CA ALA A 107 -5.22 -8.81 17.63
C ALA A 107 -6.31 -7.78 17.19
N SER A 108 -7.02 -7.21 18.18
CA SER A 108 -8.06 -6.19 17.96
C SER A 108 -7.56 -4.76 18.10
N SER A 109 -6.35 -4.58 18.65
CA SER A 109 -5.68 -3.28 18.72
C SER A 109 -4.16 -3.43 18.66
N VAL A 110 -3.48 -2.34 18.28
CA VAL A 110 -2.02 -2.25 18.24
C VAL A 110 -1.55 -0.91 18.78
N ARG A 111 -0.47 -0.89 19.55
CA ARG A 111 0.18 0.35 19.98
C ARG A 111 1.15 0.81 18.91
N CYS A 112 1.01 2.04 18.43
CA CYS A 112 1.96 2.63 17.50
C CYS A 112 3.33 2.83 18.17
N SER A 113 4.39 2.35 17.54
CA SER A 113 5.77 2.55 18.02
C SER A 113 6.26 3.99 17.87
N SER A 114 5.67 4.76 16.95
CA SER A 114 6.08 6.14 16.68
C SER A 114 5.41 7.16 17.60
N CYS A 115 4.07 7.08 17.78
CA CYS A 115 3.31 8.07 18.55
C CYS A 115 2.69 7.52 19.85
N CYS A 116 3.00 6.27 20.20
CA CYS A 116 2.52 5.55 21.39
C CYS A 116 0.98 5.41 21.52
N SER A 117 0.23 5.84 20.51
CA SER A 117 -1.24 5.77 20.53
C SER A 117 -1.72 4.37 20.23
N VAL A 118 -2.73 3.91 20.96
CA VAL A 118 -3.39 2.63 20.70
C VAL A 118 -4.39 2.84 19.58
N THR A 119 -4.29 2.01 18.54
CA THR A 119 -5.18 2.01 17.37
C THR A 119 -6.01 0.74 17.41
N GLU A 120 -7.33 0.89 17.45
CA GLU A 120 -8.27 -0.22 17.27
C GLU A 120 -8.31 -0.64 15.80
N ILE A 121 -8.36 -1.94 15.56
CA ILE A 121 -8.34 -2.52 14.22
C ILE A 121 -9.79 -2.66 13.75
N GLY A 122 -10.19 -1.76 12.85
CA GLY A 122 -11.52 -1.73 12.25
C GLY A 122 -11.49 -1.91 10.73
N ALA A 123 -12.66 -2.07 10.12
CA ALA A 123 -12.75 -2.21 8.66
C ALA A 123 -12.24 -0.98 7.89
N HIS A 124 -12.28 0.20 8.51
CA HIS A 124 -11.91 1.48 7.90
C HIS A 124 -10.39 1.74 7.83
N ASN A 125 -9.59 1.08 8.68
CA ASN A 125 -8.14 1.28 8.75
C ASN A 125 -7.34 0.00 8.50
N LYS A 126 -8.01 -1.14 8.30
CA LYS A 126 -7.40 -2.41 7.91
C LYS A 126 -6.96 -2.39 6.45
N ARG A 127 -5.71 -2.77 6.20
CA ARG A 127 -5.18 -3.00 4.85
C ARG A 127 -5.47 -4.45 4.39
N PRO A 128 -5.40 -4.76 3.08
CA PRO A 128 -5.43 -6.14 2.60
C PRO A 128 -4.34 -6.99 3.26
N PRO A 129 -4.53 -8.32 3.34
CA PRO A 129 -3.52 -9.23 3.88
C PRO A 129 -2.16 -9.05 3.20
N TRP A 130 -1.09 -9.28 3.96
CA TRP A 130 0.28 -9.12 3.46
C TRP A 130 0.56 -9.97 2.21
N SER A 131 -0.05 -11.16 2.12
CA SER A 131 0.03 -12.04 0.94
C SER A 131 -0.41 -11.34 -0.36
N VAL A 132 -1.50 -10.56 -0.32
CA VAL A 132 -2.02 -9.82 -1.48
C VAL A 132 -1.05 -8.73 -1.91
N ILE A 133 -0.45 -8.03 -0.94
CA ILE A 133 0.47 -6.91 -1.19
C ILE A 133 1.81 -7.40 -1.73
N GLN A 134 2.24 -8.59 -1.34
CA GLN A 134 3.45 -9.23 -1.86
C GLN A 134 3.26 -9.90 -3.23
N GLY A 135 2.06 -9.86 -3.82
CA GLY A 135 1.76 -10.54 -5.08
C GLY A 135 1.90 -12.06 -5.01
N HIS A 136 1.85 -12.66 -3.81
CA HIS A 136 1.82 -14.11 -3.68
C HIS A 136 0.45 -14.61 -4.12
N PRO A 137 0.36 -15.53 -5.09
CA PRO A 137 -0.91 -16.12 -5.47
C PRO A 137 -1.52 -16.85 -4.27
N PRO A 138 -2.84 -16.80 -4.08
CA PRO A 138 -3.51 -17.61 -3.06
C PRO A 138 -3.16 -19.07 -3.31
N ASN A 139 -2.81 -19.81 -2.25
CA ASN A 139 -2.54 -21.23 -2.36
C ASN A 139 -3.76 -21.91 -3.03
N PRO A 140 -3.55 -22.76 -4.06
CA PRO A 140 -4.63 -23.56 -4.61
C PRO A 140 -5.24 -24.40 -3.50
N ILE A 141 -6.55 -24.24 -3.30
CA ILE A 141 -7.33 -25.11 -2.42
C ILE A 141 -7.41 -26.47 -3.14
N HIS A 142 -6.80 -27.49 -2.55
CA HIS A 142 -6.93 -28.88 -2.98
C HIS A 142 -8.13 -29.55 -2.29
#